data_AF-A0A0H3HVH6-F1
#
_entry.id   AF-A0A0H3HVH6-F1
#
_cell.length_a   1.000
_cell.length_b   1.000
_cell.length_c   1.000
_cell.angle_alpha   90.00
_cell.angle_beta   90.00
_cell.angle_gamma   90.00
#
_symmetry.space_group_name_H-M   'P 1'
#
loop_
_entity.id
_entity.type
_entity.pdbx_description
1 polymer ?
#
loop_
_entity_poly.entity_id
_entity_poly.type
_entity_poly.pdbx_seq_one_letter_code
_entity_poly.pdbx_strand_id
1 'polypeptide(L)' 'MTNGNRNTPAARGDAPAHDIAGLARHVREIDPARYLDEQARLAYRTALKRWPVLAKLMGLAD' A
#
# COMPACT_ATOMS: atom_id res chain seq x y z
N MET A 1 26.74 7.71 -32.99
CA MET A 1 26.91 6.98 -31.71
C MET A 1 27.25 7.97 -30.61
N THR A 2 26.27 8.39 -29.80
CA THR A 2 26.40 8.69 -28.36
C THR A 2 25.00 8.65 -27.77
N ASN A 3 24.76 7.65 -26.93
CA ASN A 3 23.46 7.32 -26.35
C ASN A 3 23.21 8.25 -25.15
N GLY A 4 22.25 9.16 -25.27
CA GLY A 4 21.84 10.08 -24.20
C GLY A 4 21.19 9.30 -23.05
N ASN A 5 21.98 9.05 -22.02
CA ASN A 5 21.66 8.33 -20.80
C ASN A 5 20.41 8.91 -20.10
N ARG A 6 19.29 8.15 -20.11
CA ARG A 6 18.04 8.42 -19.37
C ARG A 6 18.15 8.10 -17.86
N ASN A 7 19.28 8.39 -17.23
CA ASN A 7 19.43 8.24 -15.78
C ASN A 7 18.92 9.48 -15.05
N THR A 8 17.62 9.72 -15.11
CA THR A 8 16.93 10.44 -14.04
C THR A 8 16.59 9.39 -12.98
N PRO A 9 17.06 9.52 -11.73
CA PRO A 9 16.66 8.59 -10.68
C PRO A 9 15.13 8.64 -10.58
N ALA A 10 14.50 7.47 -10.59
CA ALA A 10 13.07 7.28 -10.42
C ALA A 10 12.63 7.81 -9.03
N ALA A 11 12.50 9.11 -8.88
CA ALA A 11 11.99 9.80 -7.68
C ALA A 11 10.52 10.19 -7.84
N ARG A 12 9.78 9.41 -8.65
CA ARG A 12 8.30 9.38 -8.70
C ARG A 12 7.86 7.93 -8.81
N GLY A 13 8.37 7.09 -7.92
CA GLY A 13 7.78 5.78 -7.68
C GLY A 13 6.62 5.96 -6.74
N ASP A 14 5.41 5.82 -7.29
CA ASP A 14 4.12 5.62 -6.61
C ASP A 14 4.20 5.63 -5.08
N ALA A 15 3.96 6.80 -4.48
CA ALA A 15 3.47 6.78 -3.11
C ALA A 15 2.23 5.86 -3.13
N PRO A 16 2.14 4.85 -2.25
CA PRO A 16 0.92 4.08 -2.11
C PRO A 16 -0.25 5.06 -2.06
N ALA A 17 -1.32 4.80 -2.82
CA ALA A 17 -2.48 5.69 -2.88
C ALA A 17 -3.03 6.06 -1.47
N HIS A 18 -2.67 5.27 -0.45
CA HIS A 18 -2.98 5.46 0.96
C HIS A 18 -1.72 5.45 1.85
N ASP A 19 -0.75 6.36 1.63
CA ASP A 19 0.39 6.58 2.55
C ASP A 19 0.02 7.52 3.72
N ILE A 20 -0.70 6.96 4.70
CA ILE A 20 -1.10 7.70 5.91
C ILE A 20 0.10 8.03 6.81
N ALA A 21 1.16 7.22 6.75
CA ALA A 21 2.39 7.52 7.47
C ALA A 21 3.09 8.77 6.89
N GLY A 22 3.08 8.92 5.57
CA GLY A 22 3.53 10.13 4.88
C GLY A 22 2.64 11.33 5.20
N LEU A 23 1.32 11.13 5.24
CA LEU A 23 0.37 12.20 5.56
C LEU A 23 0.53 12.70 7.00
N ALA A 24 0.71 11.81 7.97
CA ALA A 24 0.91 12.14 9.39
C ALA A 24 2.18 12.99 9.64
N ARG A 25 3.17 12.95 8.74
CA ARG A 25 4.35 13.83 8.81
C ARG A 25 4.03 15.29 8.51
N HIS A 26 2.94 15.54 7.79
CA HIS A 26 2.53 16.88 7.35
C HIS A 26 1.31 17.41 8.10
N VAL A 27 0.44 16.51 8.59
CA VAL A 27 -0.78 16.84 9.33
C VAL A 27 -0.69 16.28 10.74
N ARG A 28 -0.54 17.17 11.73
CA ARG A 28 -0.27 16.79 13.12
C ARG A 28 -1.47 16.18 13.83
N GLU A 29 -2.67 16.45 13.32
CA GLU A 29 -3.94 15.96 13.85
C GLU A 29 -4.21 14.50 13.45
N ILE A 30 -3.46 13.97 12.49
CA ILE A 30 -3.60 12.59 12.04
C ILE A 30 -2.70 11.70 12.89
N ASP A 31 -3.34 10.85 13.69
CA ASP A 31 -2.69 9.74 14.36
C ASP A 31 -2.77 8.49 13.45
N PRO A 32 -1.65 8.09 12.81
CA PRO A 32 -1.62 6.94 11.92
C PRO A 32 -1.91 5.63 12.66
N ALA A 33 -1.64 5.56 13.98
CA ALA A 33 -1.92 4.36 14.77
C ALA A 33 -3.43 4.17 15.04
N ARG A 34 -4.21 5.24 14.91
CA ARG A 34 -5.67 5.24 15.09
C ARG A 34 -6.44 5.34 13.77
N TYR A 35 -5.73 5.42 12.66
CA TYR A 35 -6.33 5.50 11.34
C TYR A 35 -6.86 4.12 10.91
N LEU A 36 -8.15 4.05 10.61
CA LEU A 36 -8.80 2.87 10.04
C LEU A 36 -9.02 3.07 8.54
N ASP A 37 -8.32 2.30 7.73
CA ASP A 37 -8.58 2.22 6.29
C ASP A 37 -9.66 1.16 6.01
N GLU A 38 -10.92 1.61 5.95
CA GLU A 38 -12.05 0.73 5.64
C GLU A 38 -11.97 0.14 4.23
N GLN A 39 -11.39 0.89 3.27
CA GLN A 39 -11.23 0.40 1.89
C GLN A 39 -10.20 -0.73 1.83
N ALA A 40 -9.06 -0.58 2.51
CA ALA A 40 -8.07 -1.64 2.63
C ALA A 40 -8.65 -2.87 3.35
N ARG A 41 -9.44 -2.67 4.41
CA ARG A 41 -10.12 -3.75 5.14
C ARG A 41 -11.08 -4.54 4.24
N LEU A 42 -11.88 -3.85 3.43
CA LEU A 42 -12.82 -4.48 2.48
C LEU A 42 -12.08 -5.21 1.35
N ALA A 43 -11.03 -4.60 0.80
CA ALA A 43 -10.19 -5.22 -0.22
C ALA A 43 -9.55 -6.52 0.30
N TYR A 44 -9.02 -6.49 1.53
CA TYR A 44 -8.48 -7.66 2.20
C TYR A 44 -9.51 -8.78 2.35
N ARG A 45 -10.70 -8.48 2.90
CA ARG A 45 -11.79 -9.48 3.04
C ARG A 45 -12.23 -10.06 1.70
N THR A 46 -12.26 -9.23 0.66
CA THR A 46 -12.61 -9.67 -0.70
C THR A 46 -11.54 -10.59 -1.28
N ALA A 47 -10.26 -10.28 -1.05
CA ALA A 47 -9.15 -11.11 -1.48
C ALA A 47 -9.18 -12.49 -0.81
N LEU A 48 -9.44 -12.57 0.50
CA LEU A 48 -9.58 -13.85 1.21
C LEU A 48 -10.69 -14.72 0.63
N LYS A 49 -11.83 -14.12 0.28
CA LYS A 49 -12.96 -14.84 -0.35
C LYS A 49 -12.63 -15.31 -1.77
N ARG A 50 -11.91 -14.49 -2.54
CA ARG A 50 -11.58 -14.79 -3.94
C ARG A 50 -10.48 -15.85 -4.06
N TRP A 51 -9.56 -15.92 -3.10
CA TRP A 51 -8.39 -16.80 -3.13
C TRP A 51 -8.27 -17.65 -1.86
N PRO A 52 -9.25 -18.52 -1.56
CA PRO A 52 -9.32 -19.21 -0.27
C PRO A 52 -8.15 -20.18 -0.03
N VAL A 53 -7.64 -20.84 -1.08
CA VAL A 53 -6.49 -21.74 -0.97
C VAL A 53 -5.22 -20.97 -0.59
N LEU A 54 -4.96 -19.85 -1.27
CA LEU A 54 -3.80 -19.00 -0.98
C LEU A 54 -3.90 -18.41 0.42
N ALA A 55 -5.09 -17.99 0.84
CA ALA A 55 -5.33 -17.50 2.20
C ALA A 55 -4.96 -18.54 3.27
N LYS A 56 -5.36 -19.82 3.10
CA LYS A 56 -5.00 -20.90 4.02
C LYS A 56 -3.49 -21.17 4.03
N LEU A 57 -2.85 -21.20 2.87
CA LEU A 57 -1.39 -21.40 2.77
C LEU A 57 -0.60 -20.29 3.46
N MET A 58 -1.12 -19.06 3.42
CA MET A 58 -0.52 -17.92 4.11
C MET A 58 -0.96 -17.78 5.57
N GLY A 59 -1.78 -18.70 6.10
CA GLY A 59 -2.29 -18.64 7.47
C GLY A 59 -3.20 -17.43 7.76
N LEU A 60 -3.84 -16.88 6.72
CA LEU A 60 -4.69 -15.69 6.80
C LEU A 60 -6.18 -16.02 7.00
N ALA A 61 -6.56 -17.28 6.82
CA ALA A 61 -7.92 -17.78 7.01
C ALA A 61 -7.87 -19.26 7.43
N ASP A 62 -8.77 -19.64 8.34
CA ASP A 62 -8.91 -21.00 8.87
C ASP A 62 -9.57 -21.97 7.87
#